data_AF-B0JNU6-F1
#
_entry.id   AF-B0JNU6-F1
#
_cell.length_a   1.000
_cell.length_b   1.000
_cell.length_c   1.000
_cell.angle_alpha   90.00
_cell.angle_beta   90.00
_cell.angle_gamma   90.00
#
_symmetry.space_group_name_H-M   'P 1'
#
loop_
_entity.id
_entity.type
_entity.pdbx_description
1 polymer ?
#
loop_
_entity_poly.entity_id
_entity_poly.type
_entity_poly.pdbx_seq_one_letter_code
_entity_poly.pdbx_strand_id
1 'polypeptide(L)'
;MKLPIIGILSGVALATLGISGVAEAAILLPSLPPGSEYRLVFVTSGTRDATSSDIADYNTFVQNAARGSSVLNTALTAAGFNPLSISWTAIASTSAVNARVNTQTQATDTSRPIYRLDGALVATSYTDLWDGFIGYPINVTESGTSIAGTPGTAVWTGTLQDGTSPGSQLGSLGAVSVRGFVGFVLGTNVLVVDFRWVNTGAEPSNNFLPVYGISSVLAVPTAPPAATPEPSSLLGFITLGGLMLGGAVRKARK
;
A
#
# COMPACT_ATOMS: atom_id res chain seq x y z
N MET A 1 5.92 45.42 63.45
CA MET A 1 4.99 45.58 62.31
C MET A 1 5.37 44.54 61.27
N LYS A 2 4.43 43.66 60.94
CA LYS A 2 4.41 42.64 59.86
C LYS A 2 5.23 41.33 60.03
N LEU A 3 4.61 40.28 59.48
CA LEU A 3 4.68 38.82 59.71
C LEU A 3 5.62 38.10 58.69
N PRO A 4 5.83 36.77 58.79
CA PRO A 4 7.02 35.96 58.44
C PRO A 4 6.94 35.37 57.02
N ILE A 5 7.89 34.50 56.63
CA ILE A 5 7.67 33.34 55.72
C ILE A 5 8.79 32.29 55.88
N ILE A 6 8.33 31.04 56.01
CA ILE A 6 9.08 29.77 56.02
C ILE A 6 9.50 29.43 54.58
N GLY A 7 10.75 29.03 54.37
CA GLY A 7 11.24 28.49 53.09
C GLY A 7 11.62 27.02 53.22
N ILE A 8 10.72 26.12 52.83
CA ILE A 8 11.02 24.70 52.63
C ILE A 8 11.73 24.58 51.27
N LEU A 9 12.96 24.08 51.28
CA LEU A 9 13.75 23.78 50.09
C LEU A 9 13.18 22.50 49.45
N SER A 10 12.27 22.64 48.48
CA SER A 10 11.77 21.52 47.68
C SER A 10 12.47 21.51 46.33
N GLY A 11 13.40 20.55 46.16
CA GLY A 11 14.03 20.27 44.87
C GLY A 11 13.04 19.53 43.98
N VAL A 12 12.50 20.22 42.99
CA VAL A 12 11.75 19.59 41.89
C VAL A 12 12.74 19.26 40.79
N ALA A 13 13.09 17.98 40.66
CA ALA A 13 13.77 17.47 39.48
C ALA A 13 12.76 17.40 38.32
N LEU A 14 12.85 18.34 37.38
CA LEU A 14 12.07 18.32 36.16
C LEU A 14 12.68 17.31 35.18
N ALA A 15 12.24 16.05 35.28
CA ALA A 15 12.53 15.03 34.27
C ALA A 15 11.76 15.37 33.00
N THR A 16 12.45 16.00 32.04
CA THR A 16 11.89 16.23 30.70
C THR A 16 11.93 14.90 29.95
N LEU A 17 10.84 14.13 30.02
CA LEU A 17 10.61 12.99 29.13
C LEU A 17 10.40 13.55 27.71
N GLY A 18 11.49 13.73 26.99
CA GLY A 18 11.46 13.95 25.56
C GLY A 18 10.97 12.66 24.89
N ILE A 19 9.66 12.50 24.75
CA ILE A 19 9.10 11.59 23.75
C ILE A 19 9.45 12.19 22.39
N SER A 20 10.62 11.81 21.90
CA SER A 20 10.96 11.96 20.49
C SER A 20 10.04 10.98 19.76
N GLY A 21 8.84 11.41 19.41
CA GLY A 21 7.96 10.63 18.54
C GLY A 21 8.63 10.56 17.18
N VAL A 22 9.41 9.51 16.94
CA VAL A 22 9.82 9.15 15.59
C VAL A 22 8.52 8.73 14.91
N ALA A 23 8.07 9.50 13.93
CA ALA A 23 6.95 9.07 13.09
C ALA A 23 7.39 7.77 12.40
N GLU A 24 6.78 6.65 12.77
CA GLU A 24 7.09 5.35 12.20
C GLU A 24 6.49 5.27 10.79
N ALA A 25 7.29 4.82 9.82
CA ALA A 25 6.81 4.56 8.47
C ALA A 25 5.73 3.48 8.52
N ALA A 26 4.54 3.77 7.98
CA ALA A 26 3.39 2.88 8.05
C ALA A 26 2.75 2.69 6.68
N ILE A 27 2.36 1.46 6.39
CA ILE A 27 1.55 1.12 5.23
C ILE A 27 0.12 0.92 5.71
N LEU A 28 -0.80 1.69 5.13
CA LEU A 28 -2.23 1.64 5.41
C LEU A 28 -2.95 1.29 4.11
N LEU A 29 -3.19 0.00 3.91
CA LEU A 29 -3.94 -0.47 2.74
C LEU A 29 -5.38 0.05 2.77
N PRO A 30 -6.00 0.31 1.61
CA PRO A 30 -7.35 0.88 1.55
C PRO A 30 -8.37 -0.06 2.22
N SER A 31 -9.27 0.51 3.02
CA SER A 31 -10.37 -0.22 3.65
C SER A 31 -11.56 -0.27 2.69
N LEU A 32 -11.65 -1.36 1.92
CA LEU A 32 -12.70 -1.58 0.93
C LEU A 32 -13.58 -2.79 1.32
N PRO A 33 -14.85 -2.84 0.88
CA PRO A 33 -15.71 -3.99 1.13
C PRO A 33 -15.12 -5.31 0.59
N PRO A 34 -15.39 -6.45 1.25
CA PRO A 34 -14.98 -7.77 0.75
C PRO A 34 -15.39 -8.02 -0.71
N GLY A 35 -14.50 -8.62 -1.50
CA GLY A 35 -14.70 -8.84 -2.93
C GLY A 35 -14.44 -7.62 -3.82
N SER A 36 -14.16 -6.44 -3.27
CA SER A 36 -13.73 -5.28 -4.07
C SER A 36 -12.39 -5.56 -4.72
N GLU A 37 -12.23 -5.16 -5.97
CA GLU A 37 -10.98 -5.29 -6.70
C GLU A 37 -10.28 -3.94 -6.88
N TYR A 38 -8.97 -3.91 -6.65
CA TYR A 38 -8.15 -2.70 -6.73
C TYR A 38 -6.70 -3.05 -7.06
N ARG A 39 -5.86 -2.03 -7.25
CA ARG A 39 -4.41 -2.18 -7.39
C ARG A 39 -3.67 -1.26 -6.44
N LEU A 40 -2.45 -1.65 -6.08
CA LEU A 40 -1.55 -0.84 -5.27
C LEU A 40 -0.45 -0.25 -6.15
N VAL A 41 -0.03 0.97 -5.82
CA VAL A 41 1.08 1.67 -6.49
C VAL A 41 2.03 2.29 -5.47
N PHE A 42 3.32 2.30 -5.80
CA PHE A 42 4.38 2.88 -4.98
C PHE A 42 5.55 3.36 -5.84
N VAL A 43 6.49 4.06 -5.22
CA VAL A 43 7.79 4.41 -5.82
C VAL A 43 8.90 3.69 -5.08
N THR A 44 9.84 3.04 -5.76
CA THR A 44 10.88 2.26 -5.07
C THR A 44 11.75 3.15 -4.17
N SER A 45 12.12 2.65 -2.99
CA SER A 45 13.13 3.32 -2.15
C SER A 45 14.54 3.17 -2.73
N GLY A 46 14.80 2.06 -3.41
CA GLY A 46 16.02 1.83 -4.19
C GLY A 46 16.00 2.56 -5.52
N THR A 47 17.17 2.65 -6.13
CA THR A 47 17.38 3.31 -7.43
C THR A 47 18.08 2.39 -8.41
N ARG A 48 17.83 2.58 -9.70
CA ARG A 48 18.55 1.92 -10.79
C ARG A 48 18.81 2.86 -11.95
N ASP A 49 19.73 2.48 -12.82
CA ASP A 49 19.90 3.13 -14.11
C ASP A 49 18.79 2.72 -15.11
N ALA A 50 18.71 3.49 -16.20
CA ALA A 50 17.78 3.31 -17.31
C ALA A 50 18.48 2.79 -18.58
N THR A 51 19.58 2.04 -18.44
CA THR A 51 20.37 1.58 -19.59
C THR A 51 19.82 0.32 -20.27
N SER A 52 19.04 -0.48 -19.55
CA SER A 52 18.47 -1.72 -20.12
C SER A 52 17.33 -1.42 -21.08
N SER A 53 17.34 -2.05 -22.25
CA SER A 53 16.24 -2.02 -23.24
C SER A 53 15.16 -3.06 -22.96
N ASP A 54 15.38 -3.98 -22.02
CA ASP A 54 14.40 -5.01 -21.66
C ASP A 54 13.50 -4.53 -20.52
N ILE A 55 12.18 -4.53 -20.76
CA ILE A 55 11.20 -4.15 -19.73
C ILE A 55 11.22 -5.11 -18.53
N ALA A 56 11.61 -6.37 -18.76
CA ALA A 56 11.68 -7.40 -17.73
C ALA A 56 12.67 -7.05 -16.61
N ASP A 57 13.75 -6.32 -16.92
CA ASP A 57 14.70 -5.88 -15.92
C ASP A 57 14.05 -4.90 -14.93
N TYR A 58 13.27 -3.95 -15.43
CA TYR A 58 12.58 -2.96 -14.59
C TYR A 58 11.46 -3.61 -13.76
N ASN A 59 10.72 -4.55 -14.36
CA ASN A 59 9.75 -5.36 -13.64
C ASN A 59 10.41 -6.16 -12.51
N THR A 60 11.56 -6.81 -12.80
CA THR A 60 12.33 -7.57 -11.80
C THR A 60 12.81 -6.66 -10.66
N PHE A 61 13.27 -5.46 -10.98
CA PHE A 61 13.69 -4.48 -9.97
C PHE A 61 12.53 -4.10 -9.02
N VAL A 62 11.39 -3.71 -9.57
CA VAL A 62 10.18 -3.37 -8.79
C VAL A 62 9.68 -4.57 -7.99
N GLN A 63 9.63 -5.75 -8.61
CA GLN A 63 9.22 -6.99 -7.96
C GLN A 63 10.12 -7.34 -6.77
N ASN A 64 11.43 -7.16 -6.92
CA ASN A 64 12.40 -7.39 -5.85
C ASN A 64 12.28 -6.37 -4.73
N ALA A 65 12.03 -5.09 -5.04
CA ALA A 65 11.76 -4.07 -4.03
C ALA A 65 10.54 -4.44 -3.19
N ALA A 66 9.41 -4.76 -3.84
CA ALA A 66 8.19 -5.14 -3.15
C ALA A 66 8.36 -6.41 -2.29
N ARG A 67 8.97 -7.47 -2.86
CA ARG A 67 9.18 -8.73 -2.13
C ARG A 67 10.21 -8.61 -1.01
N GLY A 68 11.20 -7.74 -1.16
CA GLY A 68 12.22 -7.48 -0.15
C GLY A 68 11.73 -6.65 1.02
N SER A 69 10.60 -5.95 0.88
CA SER A 69 10.06 -5.11 1.94
C SER A 69 9.31 -5.92 3.00
N SER A 70 9.88 -6.02 4.19
CA SER A 70 9.20 -6.61 5.35
C SER A 70 7.95 -5.82 5.75
N VAL A 71 7.98 -4.49 5.64
CA VAL A 71 6.86 -3.61 6.01
C VAL A 71 5.65 -3.86 5.10
N LEU A 72 5.86 -3.87 3.79
CA LEU A 72 4.79 -4.14 2.82
C LEU A 72 4.26 -5.56 2.96
N ASN A 73 5.14 -6.55 3.08
CA ASN A 73 4.73 -7.94 3.23
C ASN A 73 3.92 -8.17 4.51
N THR A 74 4.30 -7.54 5.62
CA THR A 74 3.53 -7.58 6.88
C THR A 74 2.15 -6.94 6.71
N ALA A 75 2.06 -5.76 6.09
CA ALA A 75 0.79 -5.08 5.85
C ALA A 75 -0.15 -5.89 4.93
N LEU A 76 0.39 -6.48 3.86
CA LEU A 76 -0.35 -7.35 2.95
C LEU A 76 -0.86 -8.62 3.66
N THR A 77 0.00 -9.25 4.47
CA THR A 77 -0.37 -10.44 5.24
C THR A 77 -1.45 -10.12 6.28
N ALA A 78 -1.33 -8.98 6.96
CA ALA A 78 -2.33 -8.50 7.90
C ALA A 78 -3.69 -8.21 7.22
N ALA A 79 -3.66 -7.79 5.96
CA ALA A 79 -4.86 -7.60 5.13
C ALA A 79 -5.36 -8.91 4.47
N GLY A 80 -4.77 -10.06 4.80
CA GLY A 80 -5.22 -11.38 4.34
C GLY A 80 -4.70 -11.80 2.96
N PHE A 81 -3.68 -11.12 2.42
CA PHE A 81 -3.04 -11.51 1.17
C PHE A 81 -1.82 -12.40 1.42
N ASN A 82 -1.50 -13.27 0.46
CA ASN A 82 -0.18 -13.89 0.38
C ASN A 82 0.74 -12.97 -0.44
N PRO A 83 1.78 -12.34 0.15
CA PRO A 83 2.64 -11.43 -0.60
C PRO A 83 3.35 -12.11 -1.79
N LEU A 84 3.58 -13.42 -1.73
CA LEU A 84 4.25 -14.18 -2.79
C LEU A 84 3.37 -14.42 -4.02
N SER A 85 2.04 -14.27 -3.91
CA SER A 85 1.13 -14.39 -5.06
C SER A 85 0.89 -13.06 -5.77
N ILE A 86 1.43 -11.95 -5.25
CA ILE A 86 1.26 -10.62 -5.84
C ILE A 86 2.45 -10.34 -6.76
N SER A 87 2.14 -10.23 -8.04
CA SER A 87 3.12 -9.76 -9.03
C SER A 87 3.18 -8.23 -9.01
N TRP A 88 4.37 -7.69 -9.23
CA TRP A 88 4.57 -6.25 -9.35
C TRP A 88 5.30 -5.92 -10.64
N THR A 89 4.80 -4.91 -11.37
CA THR A 89 5.39 -4.46 -12.63
C THR A 89 5.75 -2.98 -12.56
N ALA A 90 6.76 -2.59 -13.32
CA ALA A 90 7.19 -1.20 -13.42
C ALA A 90 6.19 -0.39 -14.26
N ILE A 91 5.86 0.82 -13.82
CA ILE A 91 5.20 1.81 -14.68
C ILE A 91 6.27 2.48 -15.53
N ALA A 92 6.71 1.77 -16.56
CA ALA A 92 7.76 2.24 -17.44
C ALA A 92 7.58 1.71 -18.87
N SER A 93 8.16 2.42 -19.83
CA SER A 93 8.24 1.96 -21.23
C SER A 93 9.68 1.69 -21.65
N THR A 94 9.85 0.70 -22.51
CA THR A 94 11.04 0.49 -23.36
C THR A 94 10.64 0.57 -24.82
N SER A 95 11.60 0.48 -25.75
CA SER A 95 11.32 0.60 -27.19
C SER A 95 10.34 -0.46 -27.70
N ALA A 96 10.29 -1.61 -27.03
CA ALA A 96 9.44 -2.73 -27.40
C ALA A 96 8.09 -2.73 -26.66
N VAL A 97 7.99 -2.12 -25.48
CA VAL A 97 6.83 -2.25 -24.61
C VAL A 97 6.43 -0.91 -24.00
N ASN A 98 5.20 -0.48 -24.27
CA ASN A 98 4.59 0.68 -23.65
C ASN A 98 4.18 0.38 -22.21
N ALA A 99 4.28 1.36 -21.31
CA ALA A 99 3.93 1.21 -19.90
C ALA A 99 2.51 0.68 -19.72
N ARG A 100 1.51 1.27 -20.40
CA ARG A 100 0.11 0.84 -20.27
C ARG A 100 -0.13 -0.63 -20.67
N VAL A 101 0.71 -1.17 -21.55
CA VAL A 101 0.68 -2.59 -21.94
C VAL A 101 1.37 -3.44 -20.86
N ASN A 102 2.56 -3.03 -20.42
CA ASN A 102 3.33 -3.72 -19.36
C ASN A 102 2.54 -3.85 -18.05
N THR A 103 1.76 -2.83 -17.72
CA THR A 103 0.96 -2.77 -16.51
C THR A 103 -0.45 -3.32 -16.68
N GLN A 104 -0.90 -3.68 -17.89
CA GLN A 104 -2.30 -4.06 -18.18
C GLN A 104 -3.30 -2.99 -17.69
N THR A 105 -3.05 -1.75 -18.09
CA THR A 105 -3.89 -0.58 -17.77
C THR A 105 -4.30 0.15 -19.04
N GLN A 106 -4.55 -0.58 -20.13
CA GLN A 106 -5.10 0.00 -21.35
C GLN A 106 -6.58 0.32 -21.14
N ALA A 107 -7.13 1.21 -21.97
CA ALA A 107 -8.57 1.52 -21.95
C ALA A 107 -9.45 0.29 -22.24
N THR A 108 -8.89 -0.74 -22.89
CA THR A 108 -9.54 -2.02 -23.16
C THR A 108 -9.45 -3.02 -22.00
N ASP A 109 -8.56 -2.79 -21.02
CA ASP A 109 -8.43 -3.65 -19.85
C ASP A 109 -9.54 -3.32 -18.84
N THR A 110 -9.95 -4.32 -18.06
CA THR A 110 -11.00 -4.13 -17.06
C THR A 110 -10.50 -3.21 -15.94
N SER A 111 -11.02 -1.99 -15.91
CA SER A 111 -10.55 -0.93 -15.03
C SER A 111 -10.75 -1.23 -13.55
N ARG A 112 -9.76 -0.88 -12.73
CA ARG A 112 -9.78 -0.96 -11.26
C ARG A 112 -9.19 0.32 -10.66
N PRO A 113 -9.70 0.78 -9.50
CA PRO A 113 -9.09 1.89 -8.80
C PRO A 113 -7.68 1.53 -8.31
N ILE A 114 -6.81 2.52 -8.29
CA ILE A 114 -5.39 2.40 -7.96
C ILE A 114 -5.12 3.23 -6.71
N TYR A 115 -4.60 2.58 -5.67
CA TYR A 115 -4.32 3.20 -4.38
C TYR A 115 -2.83 3.20 -4.09
N ARG A 116 -2.35 4.26 -3.45
CA ARG A 116 -1.00 4.32 -2.87
C ARG A 116 -0.97 3.49 -1.57
N LEU A 117 0.23 3.14 -1.11
CA LEU A 117 0.44 2.29 0.08
C LEU A 117 -0.01 2.92 1.42
N ASP A 118 -0.40 4.19 1.43
CA ASP A 118 -1.03 4.87 2.58
C ASP A 118 -2.55 5.05 2.40
N GLY A 119 -3.15 4.41 1.40
CA GLY A 119 -4.58 4.37 1.16
C GLY A 119 -5.10 5.53 0.30
N ALA A 120 -4.22 6.43 -0.18
CA ALA A 120 -4.62 7.52 -1.05
C ALA A 120 -5.05 7.01 -2.44
N LEU A 121 -6.20 7.48 -2.94
CA LEU A 121 -6.74 7.08 -4.26
C LEU A 121 -6.02 7.82 -5.39
N VAL A 122 -5.04 7.17 -6.02
CA VAL A 122 -4.21 7.76 -7.09
C VAL A 122 -4.98 7.88 -8.39
N ALA A 123 -5.76 6.85 -8.75
CA ALA A 123 -6.62 6.89 -9.94
C ALA A 123 -7.90 6.07 -9.71
N THR A 124 -9.03 6.61 -10.14
CA THR A 124 -10.35 5.96 -10.14
C THR A 124 -10.48 4.90 -11.24
N SER A 125 -9.73 5.05 -12.33
CA SER A 125 -9.77 4.15 -13.48
C SER A 125 -8.43 4.13 -14.24
N TYR A 126 -8.29 3.20 -15.19
CA TYR A 126 -7.11 3.17 -16.07
C TYR A 126 -7.08 4.34 -17.04
N THR A 127 -8.25 4.85 -17.48
CA THR A 127 -8.32 6.08 -18.28
C THR A 127 -7.87 7.28 -17.46
N ASP A 128 -8.34 7.38 -16.21
CA ASP A 128 -7.94 8.44 -15.26
C ASP A 128 -6.43 8.41 -15.01
N LEU A 129 -5.81 7.22 -14.84
CA LEU A 129 -4.35 7.13 -14.70
C LEU A 129 -3.57 7.77 -15.87
N TRP A 130 -4.09 7.69 -17.10
CA TRP A 130 -3.40 8.10 -18.33
C TRP A 130 -4.00 9.34 -19.01
N ASP A 131 -4.89 10.08 -18.34
CA ASP A 131 -5.49 11.30 -18.90
C ASP A 131 -4.63 12.55 -18.68
N GLY A 132 -3.53 12.40 -17.93
CA GLY A 132 -2.60 13.46 -17.58
C GLY A 132 -2.75 14.00 -16.16
N PHE A 133 -3.72 13.52 -15.37
CA PHE A 133 -3.86 13.89 -13.97
C PHE A 133 -4.05 12.66 -13.06
N ILE A 134 -3.55 12.74 -11.83
CA ILE A 134 -3.77 11.72 -10.79
C ILE A 134 -4.26 12.38 -9.52
N GLY A 135 -5.01 11.66 -8.68
CA GLY A 135 -5.55 12.21 -7.44
C GLY A 135 -4.48 12.56 -6.40
N TYR A 136 -3.39 11.77 -6.36
CA TYR A 136 -2.29 11.94 -5.42
C TYR A 136 -0.95 11.54 -6.05
N PRO A 137 0.17 12.20 -5.69
CA PRO A 137 1.48 11.85 -6.21
C PRO A 137 1.89 10.43 -5.76
N ILE A 138 2.60 9.67 -6.58
CA ILE A 138 3.08 8.33 -6.18
C ILE A 138 4.40 8.50 -5.41
N ASN A 139 4.34 8.94 -4.15
CA ASN A 139 5.52 9.38 -3.39
C ASN A 139 5.76 8.59 -2.10
N VAL A 140 5.14 7.41 -1.95
CA VAL A 140 5.32 6.51 -0.81
C VAL A 140 6.06 5.27 -1.29
N THR A 141 7.07 4.87 -0.54
CA THR A 141 7.89 3.70 -0.84
C THR A 141 7.27 2.40 -0.35
N GLU A 142 7.79 1.28 -0.83
CA GLU A 142 7.48 -0.06 -0.34
C GLU A 142 7.76 -0.23 1.17
N SER A 143 8.53 0.66 1.79
CA SER A 143 8.77 0.70 3.23
C SER A 143 7.81 1.61 3.99
N GLY A 144 6.82 2.23 3.32
CA GLY A 144 5.86 3.16 3.92
C GLY A 144 6.43 4.56 4.18
N THR A 145 7.61 4.89 3.64
CA THR A 145 8.22 6.20 3.82
C THR A 145 7.83 7.14 2.68
N SER A 146 7.50 8.38 2.99
CA SER A 146 7.26 9.39 1.95
C SER A 146 8.57 10.01 1.48
N ILE A 147 8.80 10.03 0.17
CA ILE A 147 9.92 10.74 -0.46
C ILE A 147 9.53 12.14 -0.95
N ALA A 148 8.41 12.67 -0.46
CA ALA A 148 7.88 13.99 -0.84
C ALA A 148 8.77 15.17 -0.40
N GLY A 149 9.67 14.98 0.57
CA GLY A 149 10.43 16.06 1.21
C GLY A 149 11.53 16.68 0.34
N THR A 150 11.86 16.08 -0.80
CA THR A 150 12.92 16.57 -1.70
C THR A 150 12.26 17.03 -3.01
N PRO A 151 12.07 18.36 -3.21
CA PRO A 151 11.53 18.90 -4.46
C PRO A 151 12.26 18.32 -5.68
N GLY A 152 11.51 17.93 -6.72
CA GLY A 152 12.09 17.41 -7.95
C GLY A 152 12.79 16.06 -7.85
N THR A 153 12.39 15.21 -6.90
CA THR A 153 12.85 13.80 -6.91
C THR A 153 12.38 13.14 -8.20
N ALA A 154 13.34 12.89 -9.09
CA ALA A 154 13.11 12.30 -10.38
C ALA A 154 12.85 10.80 -10.27
N VAL A 155 12.05 10.26 -11.19
CA VAL A 155 11.69 8.84 -11.24
C VAL A 155 11.71 8.39 -12.70
N TRP A 156 12.25 7.21 -12.94
CA TRP A 156 12.27 6.64 -14.29
C TRP A 156 10.88 6.19 -14.72
N THR A 157 10.50 6.61 -15.92
CA THR A 157 9.24 6.21 -16.55
C THR A 157 9.45 5.88 -18.03
N GLY A 158 10.26 6.65 -18.77
CA GLY A 158 10.40 6.47 -20.21
C GLY A 158 9.07 6.58 -20.97
N THR A 159 8.07 7.29 -20.41
CA THR A 159 6.66 7.15 -20.79
C THR A 159 6.01 8.52 -20.99
N LEU A 160 5.15 8.65 -22.01
CA LEU A 160 4.28 9.79 -22.27
C LEU A 160 3.04 9.75 -21.36
N GLN A 161 2.34 10.89 -21.25
CA GLN A 161 1.15 11.01 -20.40
C GLN A 161 0.04 9.99 -20.70
N ASP A 162 -0.03 9.50 -21.94
CA ASP A 162 -1.02 8.51 -22.40
C ASP A 162 -0.58 7.05 -22.23
N GLY A 163 0.55 6.83 -21.53
CA GLY A 163 1.12 5.52 -21.25
C GLY A 163 1.93 4.89 -22.38
N THR A 164 2.24 5.65 -23.43
CA THR A 164 3.07 5.20 -24.57
C THR A 164 4.53 5.64 -24.48
N SER A 165 5.41 5.06 -25.29
CA SER A 165 6.82 5.43 -25.34
C SER A 165 7.07 6.70 -26.21
N PRO A 166 7.97 7.62 -25.79
CA PRO A 166 8.26 8.88 -26.49
C PRO A 166 9.38 8.82 -27.56
N GLY A 167 9.95 7.65 -27.86
CA GLY A 167 11.20 7.53 -28.65
C GLY A 167 12.48 7.74 -27.83
N SER A 168 12.36 8.31 -26.63
CA SER A 168 13.41 8.50 -25.59
C SER A 168 13.08 7.73 -24.31
N GLN A 169 12.49 6.54 -24.46
CA GLN A 169 12.15 5.63 -23.39
C GLN A 169 13.38 4.99 -22.71
N LEU A 170 13.15 4.14 -21.71
CA LEU A 170 14.24 3.47 -21.00
C LEU A 170 14.99 2.50 -21.94
N GLY A 171 16.31 2.45 -21.81
CA GLY A 171 17.20 1.67 -22.67
C GLY A 171 17.28 2.16 -24.12
N SER A 172 16.82 3.37 -24.40
CA SER A 172 17.02 3.98 -25.72
C SER A 172 18.51 4.27 -25.96
N LEU A 173 18.93 4.25 -27.22
CA LEU A 173 20.31 4.56 -27.60
C LEU A 173 20.68 6.05 -27.37
N GLY A 174 19.73 6.91 -27.01
CA GLY A 174 19.88 8.35 -26.92
C GLY A 174 20.71 8.87 -25.74
N ALA A 175 21.33 7.99 -24.94
CA ALA A 175 22.05 8.29 -23.69
C ALA A 175 21.25 9.06 -22.62
N VAL A 176 20.02 9.47 -22.92
CA VAL A 176 19.06 10.08 -22.02
C VAL A 176 17.74 9.32 -22.11
N SER A 177 17.00 9.31 -21.01
CA SER A 177 15.69 8.67 -20.91
C SER A 177 14.68 9.62 -20.26
N VAL A 178 13.41 9.49 -20.64
CA VAL A 178 12.32 10.28 -20.03
C VAL A 178 12.13 9.90 -18.57
N ARG A 179 11.91 10.92 -17.74
CA ARG A 179 11.58 10.83 -16.32
C ARG A 179 10.25 11.51 -16.01
N GLY A 180 9.69 11.16 -14.87
CA GLY A 180 8.69 11.94 -14.14
C GLY A 180 9.28 12.57 -12.88
N PHE A 181 8.40 13.11 -12.03
CA PHE A 181 8.72 13.57 -10.68
C PHE A 181 7.75 12.99 -9.65
N VAL A 182 8.25 12.81 -8.43
CA VAL A 182 7.42 12.60 -7.23
C VAL A 182 7.41 13.85 -6.35
N GLY A 183 6.35 14.02 -5.57
CA GLY A 183 6.30 15.07 -4.55
C GLY A 183 5.96 16.44 -5.12
N PHE A 184 6.89 17.40 -5.03
CA PHE A 184 6.67 18.80 -5.41
C PHE A 184 7.44 19.21 -6.66
N VAL A 185 6.87 20.16 -7.41
CA VAL A 185 7.57 20.84 -8.50
C VAL A 185 8.71 21.69 -7.91
N LEU A 186 9.92 21.57 -8.47
CA LEU A 186 11.10 22.32 -8.05
C LEU A 186 10.80 23.82 -7.88
N GLY A 187 11.11 24.35 -6.69
CA GLY A 187 10.92 25.76 -6.37
C GLY A 187 9.48 26.18 -6.03
N THR A 188 8.54 25.24 -5.87
CA THR A 188 7.16 25.54 -5.48
C THR A 188 6.66 24.55 -4.41
N ASN A 189 5.52 24.86 -3.78
CA ASN A 189 4.78 23.94 -2.90
C ASN A 189 3.64 23.21 -3.63
N VAL A 190 3.71 23.11 -4.97
CA VAL A 190 2.67 22.46 -5.78
C VAL A 190 2.98 20.98 -5.93
N LEU A 191 2.03 20.13 -5.56
CA LEU A 191 2.12 18.68 -5.73
C LEU A 191 2.15 18.30 -7.21
N VAL A 192 3.01 17.35 -7.56
CA VAL A 192 3.11 16.77 -8.90
C VAL A 192 2.00 15.73 -9.07
N VAL A 193 0.87 16.21 -9.58
CA VAL A 193 -0.33 15.40 -9.88
C VAL A 193 -0.81 15.57 -11.31
N ASP A 194 -0.17 16.42 -12.10
CA ASP A 194 -0.39 16.53 -13.53
C ASP A 194 0.61 15.66 -14.30
N PHE A 195 0.64 15.78 -15.63
CA PHE A 195 1.43 14.95 -16.55
C PHE A 195 2.92 14.83 -16.15
N ARG A 196 3.46 15.75 -15.37
CA ARG A 196 4.85 15.73 -14.87
C ARG A 196 5.12 14.57 -13.92
N TRP A 197 4.09 13.93 -13.36
CA TRP A 197 4.27 12.70 -12.57
C TRP A 197 4.90 11.59 -13.40
N VAL A 198 4.63 11.58 -14.70
CA VAL A 198 5.12 10.57 -15.65
C VAL A 198 6.07 11.14 -16.71
N ASN A 199 5.89 12.38 -17.16
CA ASN A 199 6.64 12.95 -18.26
C ASN A 199 6.95 14.43 -18.02
N THR A 200 8.19 14.74 -17.64
CA THR A 200 8.61 16.13 -17.34
C THR A 200 9.90 16.54 -18.06
N GLY A 201 10.68 15.58 -18.56
CA GLY A 201 11.96 15.82 -19.22
C GLY A 201 12.79 14.54 -19.31
N ALA A 202 14.07 14.68 -19.65
CA ALA A 202 14.99 13.54 -19.79
C ALA A 202 16.24 13.70 -18.91
N GLU A 203 16.74 12.59 -18.38
CA GLU A 203 17.99 12.49 -17.60
C GLU A 203 18.96 11.53 -18.30
N PRO A 204 20.30 11.69 -18.12
CA PRO A 204 21.27 10.68 -18.54
C PRO A 204 20.90 9.28 -18.07
N SER A 205 20.87 8.30 -18.96
CA SER A 205 20.36 6.96 -18.68
C SER A 205 21.21 6.19 -17.67
N ASN A 206 22.46 6.61 -17.41
CA ASN A 206 23.33 6.05 -16.38
C ASN A 206 23.09 6.64 -14.97
N ASN A 207 22.19 7.61 -14.82
CA ASN A 207 21.79 8.11 -13.51
C ASN A 207 20.92 7.09 -12.78
N PHE A 208 21.10 6.99 -11.46
CA PHE A 208 20.33 6.09 -10.62
C PHE A 208 19.12 6.83 -10.06
N LEU A 209 17.92 6.45 -10.52
CA LEU A 209 16.65 7.00 -10.05
C LEU A 209 15.72 5.87 -9.59
N PRO A 210 14.73 6.16 -8.72
CA PRO A 210 13.68 5.22 -8.39
C PRO A 210 12.78 4.93 -9.60
N VAL A 211 11.95 3.89 -9.46
CA VAL A 211 10.96 3.45 -10.47
C VAL A 211 9.61 3.30 -9.80
N TYR A 212 8.52 3.61 -10.49
CA TYR A 212 7.18 3.29 -10.00
C TYR A 212 6.85 1.81 -10.15
N GLY A 213 6.23 1.23 -9.12
CA GLY A 213 5.71 -0.13 -9.15
C GLY A 213 4.20 -0.18 -8.99
N ILE A 214 3.53 -1.05 -9.74
CA ILE A 214 2.10 -1.35 -9.63
C ILE A 214 1.86 -2.85 -9.44
N SER A 215 0.94 -3.21 -8.54
CA SER A 215 0.60 -4.61 -8.28
C SER A 215 -0.23 -5.23 -9.40
N SER A 216 -0.34 -6.55 -9.44
CA SER A 216 -1.48 -7.24 -10.04
C SER A 216 -2.79 -6.80 -9.39
N VAL A 217 -3.93 -7.13 -10.01
CA VAL A 217 -5.24 -6.89 -9.39
C VAL A 217 -5.36 -7.69 -8.09
N LEU A 218 -5.78 -7.01 -7.03
CA LEU A 218 -6.04 -7.56 -5.71
C LEU A 218 -7.54 -7.58 -5.47
N ALA A 219 -8.06 -8.69 -4.97
CA ALA A 219 -9.43 -8.79 -4.48
C ALA A 219 -9.40 -8.79 -2.95
N VAL A 220 -10.17 -7.91 -2.30
CA VAL A 220 -10.29 -7.91 -0.83
C VAL A 220 -10.79 -9.28 -0.38
N PRO A 221 -10.07 -9.99 0.51
CA PRO A 221 -10.45 -11.33 0.93
C PRO A 221 -11.89 -11.37 1.46
N THR A 222 -12.69 -12.28 0.91
CA THR A 222 -14.00 -12.61 1.46
C THR A 222 -13.81 -13.54 2.65
N ALA A 223 -14.41 -13.20 3.80
CA ALA A 223 -14.47 -14.16 4.90
C ALA A 223 -15.05 -15.49 4.39
N PRO A 224 -14.54 -16.65 4.85
CA PRO A 224 -15.18 -17.92 4.56
C PRO A 224 -16.66 -17.84 4.95
N PRO A 225 -17.57 -18.52 4.21
CA PRO A 225 -18.95 -18.65 4.66
C PRO A 225 -18.94 -19.11 6.12
N ALA A 226 -19.68 -18.43 6.99
CA ALA A 226 -19.83 -18.86 8.37
C ALA A 226 -20.26 -20.33 8.33
N ALA A 227 -19.45 -21.22 8.91
CA ALA A 227 -19.88 -22.59 9.10
C ALA A 227 -21.13 -22.53 9.96
N THR A 228 -22.30 -22.80 9.37
CA THR A 228 -23.54 -22.99 10.10
C THR A 228 -23.22 -24.02 11.18
N PRO A 229 -23.37 -23.70 12.49
CA PRO A 229 -23.18 -24.70 13.52
C PRO A 229 -24.12 -25.85 13.19
N GLU A 230 -23.59 -27.04 12.92
CA GLU A 230 -24.46 -28.21 12.86
C GLU A 230 -25.20 -28.28 14.19
N PRO A 231 -26.54 -28.37 14.19
CA PRO A 231 -27.27 -28.47 15.44
C PRO A 231 -26.73 -29.70 16.15
N SER A 232 -25.96 -29.47 17.22
CA SER A 232 -25.50 -30.52 18.09
C SER A 232 -26.77 -31.24 18.52
N SER A 233 -26.89 -32.51 18.13
CA SER A 233 -28.02 -33.37 18.45
C SER A 233 -28.21 -33.42 19.97
N LEU A 234 -28.93 -32.46 20.53
CA LEU A 234 -29.35 -32.39 21.93
C LEU A 234 -30.57 -33.33 22.10
N LEU A 235 -30.41 -34.57 21.64
CA LEU A 235 -31.37 -35.66 21.77
C LEU A 235 -30.64 -36.88 22.31
N GLY A 236 -30.37 -36.85 23.60
CA GLY A 236 -29.86 -38.00 24.31
C GLY A 236 -29.40 -37.63 25.70
N PHE A 237 -30.35 -37.46 26.63
CA PHE A 237 -30.28 -37.85 28.07
C PHE A 237 -31.58 -37.46 28.81
N ILE A 238 -32.76 -37.80 28.26
CA ILE A 238 -33.97 -37.94 29.09
C ILE A 238 -34.36 -39.42 29.06
N THR A 239 -33.65 -40.23 29.83
CA THR A 239 -34.11 -41.56 30.22
C THR A 239 -34.06 -41.68 31.74
N LEU A 240 -35.23 -41.46 32.33
CA LEU A 240 -35.80 -42.24 33.43
C LEU A 240 -35.07 -42.18 34.80
N GLY A 241 -35.48 -41.23 35.63
CA GLY A 241 -35.19 -41.25 37.07
C GLY A 241 -36.06 -40.28 37.84
N GLY A 242 -37.26 -40.69 38.24
CA GLY A 242 -38.08 -39.88 39.15
C GLY A 242 -39.57 -40.15 39.13
N LEU A 243 -40.01 -41.36 39.48
CA LEU A 243 -41.39 -41.57 39.93
C LEU A 243 -41.39 -42.53 41.13
N MET A 244 -41.21 -41.96 42.33
CA MET A 244 -41.61 -42.58 43.60
C MET A 244 -42.41 -41.55 44.38
N LEU A 245 -43.71 -41.55 44.12
CA LEU A 245 -44.74 -40.82 44.85
C LEU A 245 -45.45 -41.83 45.74
N GLY A 246 -45.44 -41.65 47.07
CA GLY A 246 -46.19 -42.53 47.96
C GLY A 246 -45.78 -42.45 49.43
N GLY A 247 -45.91 -41.28 50.05
CA GLY A 247 -45.97 -41.20 51.51
C GLY A 247 -47.42 -41.32 51.99
N ALA A 248 -47.70 -42.22 52.93
CA ALA A 248 -48.76 -42.03 53.92
C ALA A 248 -48.56 -42.97 55.12
N VAL A 249 -48.73 -42.37 56.30
CA VAL A 249 -48.43 -42.87 57.64
C VAL A 249 -49.71 -43.44 58.31
N ARG A 250 -49.51 -44.41 59.23
CA ARG A 250 -50.36 -44.83 60.38
C ARG A 250 -51.73 -45.54 60.18
N LYS A 251 -51.82 -46.74 60.76
CA LYS A 251 -52.71 -47.16 61.90
C LYS A 251 -52.48 -48.66 62.18
N ALA A 252 -51.88 -49.10 63.29
CA ALA A 252 -52.40 -49.28 64.66
C ALA A 252 -53.33 -50.49 64.88
N ARG A 253 -52.85 -51.44 65.72
CA ARG A 253 -53.57 -52.47 66.53
C ARG A 253 -54.29 -53.56 65.71
N LYS A 254 -54.24 -54.84 66.05
CA LYS A 254 -54.17 -55.54 67.33
C LYS A 254 -53.59 -56.93 67.08
#